data_AF-A0A357FZU0-F1
#
_entry.id   AF-A0A357FZU0-F1
#
_cell.length_a   1.000
_cell.length_b   1.000
_cell.length_c   1.000
_cell.angle_alpha   90.00
_cell.angle_beta   90.00
_cell.angle_gamma   90.00
#
_symmetry.space_group_name_H-M   'P 1'
#
loop_
_entity.id
_entity.type
_entity.pdbx_description
1 polymer ?
#
loop_
_entity_poly.entity_id
_entity_poly.type
_entity_poly.pdbx_seq_one_letter_code
_entity_poly.pdbx_strand_id
1 'polypeptide(L)' 'MFQVLGYSKTMIILGIDPGLQKTGWGLIESRGSALRFVNCGLIKTNPAEPLAQRLAHLHAALADIVAKSKPDSAAVEET' A
#
# COMPACT_ATOMS: atom_id res chain seq x y z
N MET A 1 -15.28 33.64 -20.95
CA MET A 1 -14.23 33.42 -19.94
C MET A 1 -14.72 32.33 -19.01
N PHE A 2 -14.53 31.05 -19.37
CA PHE A 2 -14.91 29.91 -18.53
C PHE A 2 -13.63 29.23 -18.07
N GLN A 3 -13.45 29.19 -16.76
CA GLN A 3 -12.31 28.57 -16.10
C GLN A 3 -12.47 27.05 -16.23
N VAL A 4 -11.52 26.41 -16.92
CA VAL A 4 -11.38 24.95 -16.93
C VAL A 4 -11.02 24.55 -15.51
N LEU A 5 -11.99 24.06 -14.73
CA LEU A 5 -11.73 23.40 -13.46
C LEU A 5 -10.98 22.10 -13.78
N GLY A 6 -9.65 22.18 -13.79
CA GLY A 6 -8.78 21.01 -13.86
C GLY A 6 -9.06 20.13 -12.65
N TYR A 7 -9.93 19.14 -12.83
CA TYR A 7 -10.25 18.15 -11.79
C TYR A 7 -9.04 17.23 -11.65
N SER A 8 -8.06 17.66 -10.85
CA SER A 8 -6.98 16.77 -10.41
C SER A 8 -7.61 15.77 -9.45
N LYS A 9 -7.96 14.58 -9.96
CA LYS A 9 -8.44 13.46 -9.15
C LYS A 9 -7.36 13.15 -8.11
N THR A 10 -7.76 13.18 -6.85
CA THR A 10 -6.94 12.68 -5.75
C THR A 10 -6.89 11.16 -5.83
N MET A 11 -5.69 10.59 -5.85
CA MET A 11 -5.45 9.14 -5.89
C MET A 11 -4.79 8.68 -4.60
N ILE A 12 -5.23 7.55 -4.05
CA ILE A 12 -4.55 6.85 -2.97
C ILE A 12 -3.68 5.75 -3.58
N ILE A 13 -2.38 5.78 -3.31
CA ILE A 13 -1.41 4.81 -3.85
C ILE A 13 -0.81 4.03 -2.68
N LEU A 14 -0.82 2.70 -2.80
CA LEU A 14 -0.17 1.77 -1.88
C LEU A 14 1.19 1.32 -2.44
N GLY A 15 2.27 1.59 -1.72
CA GLY A 15 3.59 1.00 -1.97
C GLY A 15 3.82 -0.20 -1.06
N ILE A 16 4.43 -1.26 -1.59
CA ILE A 16 4.77 -2.49 -0.88
C ILE A 16 6.25 -2.82 -1.12
N ASP A 17 6.99 -3.02 -0.04
CA ASP A 17 8.35 -3.57 0.00
C ASP A 17 8.25 -5.01 0.54
N PRO A 18 8.19 -6.02 -0.36
CA PRO A 18 7.83 -7.38 0.00
C PRO A 18 8.99 -8.11 0.69
N GLY A 19 8.66 -8.79 1.78
CA GLY A 19 9.61 -9.69 2.44
C GLY A 19 8.92 -10.72 3.32
N LEU A 20 9.36 -11.98 3.22
CA LEU A 20 8.69 -13.08 3.91
C LEU A 20 8.69 -12.91 5.44
N GLN A 21 9.72 -12.31 6.04
CA GLN A 21 9.78 -12.06 7.49
C GLN A 21 9.19 -10.69 7.86
N LYS A 22 9.44 -9.71 7.00
CA LYS A 22 9.08 -8.31 7.18
C LYS A 22 8.65 -7.77 5.82
N THR A 23 7.37 -7.38 5.70
CA THR A 23 6.85 -6.70 4.52
C THR A 23 6.48 -5.28 4.91
N GLY A 24 7.17 -4.30 4.32
CA GLY A 24 6.87 -2.89 4.51
C GLY A 24 5.72 -2.44 3.61
N TRP A 25 4.93 -1.47 4.08
CA TRP A 25 3.91 -0.83 3.24
C TRP A 25 3.77 0.66 3.57
N GLY A 26 3.34 1.43 2.57
CA GLY A 26 3.11 2.86 2.68
C GLY A 26 1.94 3.33 1.82
N LEU A 27 1.17 4.28 2.32
CA LEU A 27 0.09 4.95 1.62
C LEU A 27 0.44 6.42 1.41
N ILE A 28 0.28 6.87 0.18
CA ILE A 28 0.37 8.28 -0.20
C ILE A 28 -0.90 8.71 -0.91
N GLU A 29 -1.21 9.99 -0.77
CA GLU A 29 -2.22 10.68 -1.56
C GLU A 29 -1.50 11.49 -2.64
N SER A 30 -1.91 11.33 -3.90
CA SER A 30 -1.39 12.05 -5.05
C SER A 30 -2.46 12.95 -5.66
N ARG A 31 -2.12 14.22 -5.85
CA ARG A 31 -2.94 15.22 -6.54
C ARG A 31 -2.08 15.97 -7.56
N GLY A 32 -1.98 15.43 -8.77
CA GLY A 32 -1.03 15.91 -9.77
C GLY A 32 0.40 15.61 -9.33
N SER A 33 1.27 16.61 -9.31
CA SER A 33 2.65 16.47 -8.80
C SER A 33 2.76 16.55 -7.27
N ALA A 34 1.69 16.95 -6.57
CA ALA A 34 1.70 17.03 -5.11
C ALA A 34 1.49 15.64 -4.50
N LEU A 35 2.35 15.28 -3.55
CA LEU A 35 2.25 14.05 -2.77
C LEU A 35 2.06 14.39 -1.30
N ARG A 36 1.20 13.63 -0.61
CA ARG A 36 0.98 13.74 0.82
C ARG A 36 1.08 12.37 1.47
N PHE A 37 1.82 12.28 2.57
CA PHE A 37 1.86 11.09 3.40
C PHE A 37 0.48 10.81 4.00
N VAL A 38 0.04 9.55 3.95
CA VAL A 38 -1.22 9.10 4.55
C VAL A 38 -0.93 8.18 5.75
N ASN A 39 -0.22 7.08 5.53
CA ASN A 39 0.13 6.13 6.58
C ASN A 39 1.26 5.19 6.13
N CYS A 40 1.89 4.47 7.04
CA CYS A 40 2.79 3.36 6.73
C CYS A 40 2.80 2.34 7.85
N GLY A 41 3.37 1.17 7.57
CA GLY A 41 3.53 0.13 8.57
C GLY A 41 4.42 -1.02 8.12
N LEU A 42 4.50 -2.01 8.99
CA LEU A 42 5.31 -3.20 8.80
C LEU A 42 4.53 -4.43 9.24
N ILE A 43 4.38 -5.40 8.34
CA ILE A 43 3.84 -6.72 8.67
C ILE A 43 5.01 -7.62 9.03
N LYS A 44 4.98 -8.20 10.24
CA LYS A 44 6.00 -9.14 10.71
C LYS A 44 5.38 -10.54 10.78
N THR A 45 6.05 -11.52 10.19
CA THR A 45 5.71 -12.93 10.39
C THR A 45 6.73 -13.59 11.31
N ASN A 46 6.34 -14.70 11.94
CA ASN A 46 7.27 -15.49 12.73
C ASN A 46 8.07 -16.41 11.80
N PRO A 47 9.41 -16.29 11.72
CA PRO A 47 10.22 -17.16 10.85
C PRO A 47 10.21 -18.63 11.25
N ALA A 48 9.80 -18.96 12.49
CA ALA A 48 9.65 -20.34 12.95
C ALA A 48 8.36 -21.02 12.43
N GLU A 49 7.41 -20.26 11.87
CA GLU A 49 6.19 -20.82 11.29
C GLU A 49 6.46 -21.40 9.89
N PRO A 50 5.71 -22.44 9.48
CA PRO A 50 5.73 -22.94 8.11
C PRO A 50 5.47 -21.84 7.07
N LEU A 51 6.13 -21.94 5.92
CA LEU A 51 6.02 -20.95 4.83
C LEU A 51 4.56 -20.62 4.47
N ALA A 52 3.71 -21.64 4.37
CA ALA A 52 2.30 -21.47 4.04
C ALA A 52 1.54 -20.58 5.05
N GLN A 53 1.83 -20.72 6.36
CA GLN A 53 1.21 -19.90 7.39
C GLN A 53 1.68 -18.45 7.32
N ARG A 54 2.98 -18.25 7.06
CA ARG A 54 3.55 -16.92 6.89
C ARG A 54 2.97 -16.20 5.67
N LEU A 55 2.80 -16.90 4.55
CA LEU A 55 2.14 -16.37 3.35
C LEU A 55 0.66 -16.07 3.61
N ALA A 56 -0.06 -16.93 4.33
CA ALA A 56 -1.46 -16.69 4.70
C ALA A 56 -1.59 -15.44 5.59
N HIS A 57 -0.68 -15.26 6.56
CA HIS A 57 -0.64 -14.06 7.40
C HIS A 57 -0.36 -12.80 6.57
N LEU A 58 0.68 -12.82 5.71
CA LEU A 58 0.97 -11.68 4.82
C LEU A 58 -0.23 -11.32 3.94
N HIS A 59 -0.88 -12.33 3.35
CA HIS A 59 -2.08 -12.14 2.54
C HIS A 59 -3.21 -11.49 3.34
N ALA A 60 -3.55 -12.04 4.51
CA ALA A 60 -4.63 -11.51 5.34
C ALA A 60 -4.36 -10.07 5.78
N ALA A 61 -3.13 -9.77 6.21
CA ALA A 61 -2.74 -8.43 6.65
C ALA A 61 -2.77 -7.41 5.50
N LEU A 62 -2.26 -7.77 4.30
CA LEU A 62 -2.33 -6.90 3.13
C LEU A 62 -3.77 -6.71 2.63
N ALA A 63 -4.59 -7.77 2.64
CA ALA A 63 -6.01 -7.68 2.29
C ALA A 63 -6.76 -6.71 3.21
N ASP A 64 -6.48 -6.76 4.51
CA ASP A 64 -7.00 -5.82 5.50
C ASP A 64 -6.62 -4.37 5.21
N ILE A 65 -5.36 -4.13 4.84
CA ILE A 65 -4.87 -2.79 4.47
C ILE A 65 -5.60 -2.29 3.22
N VAL A 66 -5.70 -3.12 2.18
CA VAL A 66 -6.40 -2.78 0.93
C VAL A 66 -7.88 -2.50 1.20
N ALA A 67 -8.54 -3.31 2.02
CA ALA A 67 -9.96 -3.12 2.36
C ALA A 67 -10.21 -1.81 3.13
N LYS A 68 -9.32 -1.46 4.07
CA LYS A 68 -9.44 -0.24 4.90
C LYS A 68 -9.08 1.02 4.12
N SER A 69 -8.05 0.96 3.28
CA SER A 69 -7.52 2.14 2.58
C SER A 69 -8.10 2.36 1.18
N LYS A 70 -8.64 1.31 0.55
CA LYS A 70 -9.21 1.34 -0.82
C LYS A 70 -8.31 2.09 -1.81
N PRO A 71 -7.04 1.68 -1.98
CA PRO A 71 -6.11 2.38 -2.85
C PRO A 71 -6.59 2.29 -4.31
N ASP A 72 -6.38 3.36 -5.08
CA ASP A 72 -6.63 3.40 -6.52
C ASP A 72 -5.58 2.59 -7.30
N SER A 73 -4.36 2.47 -6.76
CA SER A 73 -3.27 1.70 -7.35
C SER A 73 -2.33 1.15 -6.28
N ALA A 74 -1.64 0.07 -6.60
CA ALA A 74 -0.59 -0.50 -5.78
C ALA A 74 0.69 -0.68 -6.60
N ALA A 75 1.84 -0.39 -5.99
CA ALA A 75 3.17 -0.65 -6.52
C ALA A 75 3.90 -1.61 -5.58
N VAL A 76 4.63 -2.56 -6.15
CA VAL A 76 5.42 -3.55 -5.41
C VAL A 76 6.85 -3.48 -5.92
N GLU A 77 7.83 -3.45 -5.02
CA GLU A 77 9.24 -3.53 -5.39
C GLU A 77 9.58 -4.91 -6.01
N GLU A 78 10.47 -4.91 -6.99
CA GLU A 78 11.04 -6.13 -7.57
C GLU A 78 12.27 -6.53 -6.75
N THR A 79 12.35 -7.79 -6.34
CA THR A 79 13.42 -8.34 -5.46
C THR A 79 14.22 -9.42 -6.16
#